data_AF-A0A0J6GXZ8-F1
#
_entry.id   AF-A0A0J6GXZ8-F1
#
_cell.length_a   1.000
_cell.length_b   1.000
_cell.length_c   1.000
_cell.angle_alpha   90.00
_cell.angle_beta   90.00
_cell.angle_gamma   90.00
#
_symmetry.space_group_name_H-M   'P 1'
#
loop_
_entity.id
_entity.type
_entity.pdbx_description
1 polymer ?
#
loop_
_entity_poly.entity_id
_entity_poly.type
_entity_poly.pdbx_seq_one_letter_code
_entity_poly.pdbx_strand_id
1 'polypeptide(L)'
;MLLRGLTWLVLFQLIGTAINHLFVPVLPGPIIGLLLLLVFLMLRGQVGEPLSQAASSMLRYLPLLLVPPAVGVMVYASDIAADFWALAGALVLSLLISMAFIGVLMQRLLKRHSHSGDQP
;
A
#
# COMPACT_ATOMS: atom_id res chain seq x y z
N MET A 1 -13.77 -2.99 20.68
CA MET A 1 -13.88 -2.24 19.39
C MET A 1 -12.62 -2.39 18.56
N LEU A 2 -11.44 -2.01 19.04
CA LEU A 2 -10.15 -2.18 18.35
C LEU A 2 -9.81 -3.63 17.95
N LEU A 3 -9.98 -4.59 18.87
CA LEU A 3 -9.69 -6.01 18.61
C LEU A 3 -10.43 -6.54 17.37
N ARG A 4 -11.69 -6.14 17.18
CA ARG A 4 -12.49 -6.56 16.02
C ARG A 4 -11.93 -6.02 14.71
N GLY A 5 -11.41 -4.79 14.71
CA GLY A 5 -10.73 -4.21 13.55
C GLY A 5 -9.39 -4.88 13.28
N LEU A 6 -8.61 -5.14 14.32
CA LEU A 6 -7.33 -5.84 14.21
C LEU A 6 -7.52 -7.27 13.70
N THR A 7 -8.54 -8.00 14.17
CA THR A 7 -8.88 -9.33 13.65
C THR A 7 -9.15 -9.29 12.15
N TRP A 8 -9.88 -8.27 11.65
CA TRP A 8 -10.08 -8.12 10.21
C TRP A 8 -8.76 -7.86 9.46
N LEU A 9 -7.93 -6.93 9.96
CA LEU A 9 -6.62 -6.66 9.35
C LEU A 9 -5.75 -7.93 9.30
N VAL A 10 -5.64 -8.66 10.42
CA VAL A 10 -4.86 -9.89 10.54
C VAL A 10 -5.45 -11.01 9.70
N LEU A 11 -6.77 -11.14 9.62
CA LEU A 11 -7.43 -12.17 8.81
C LEU A 11 -7.08 -11.98 7.33
N PHE A 12 -7.25 -10.76 6.80
CA PHE A 12 -6.89 -10.47 5.40
C PHE A 12 -5.38 -10.59 5.17
N GLN A 13 -4.56 -10.20 6.15
CA GLN A 13 -3.11 -10.41 6.12
C GLN A 13 -2.76 -11.90 5.99
N LEU A 14 -3.36 -12.78 6.79
CA LEU A 14 -3.12 -14.22 6.76
C LEU A 14 -3.57 -14.85 5.44
N ILE A 15 -4.73 -14.43 4.92
CA ILE A 15 -5.22 -14.87 3.61
C ILE A 15 -4.23 -14.41 2.51
N GLY A 16 -3.76 -13.16 2.57
CA GLY A 16 -2.76 -12.64 1.66
C GLY A 16 -1.44 -13.40 1.71
N THR A 17 -0.97 -13.77 2.91
CA THR A 17 0.22 -14.59 3.10
C THR A 17 0.04 -16.01 2.55
N ALA A 18 -1.13 -16.63 2.76
CA ALA A 18 -1.44 -17.95 2.19
C ALA A 18 -1.42 -17.91 0.64
N ILE A 19 -1.99 -16.86 0.04
CA ILE A 19 -1.98 -16.66 -1.42
C ILE A 19 -0.58 -16.35 -1.94
N ASN A 20 0.20 -15.54 -1.23
CA ASN A 20 1.61 -15.29 -1.57
C ASN A 20 2.37 -16.62 -1.68
N HIS A 21 2.21 -17.50 -0.70
CA HIS A 21 2.95 -18.74 -0.68
C HIS A 21 2.55 -19.72 -1.81
N LEU A 22 1.28 -19.70 -2.22
CA LEU A 22 0.73 -20.66 -3.19
C LEU A 22 0.76 -20.17 -4.65
N PHE A 23 0.53 -18.87 -4.89
CA PHE A 23 0.32 -18.32 -6.24
C PHE A 23 1.30 -17.22 -6.64
N VAL A 24 1.69 -16.33 -5.72
CA VAL A 24 2.46 -15.11 -6.06
C VAL A 24 3.59 -14.84 -5.07
N PRO A 25 4.67 -15.65 -5.09
CA PRO A 25 5.75 -15.56 -4.11
C PRO A 25 6.53 -14.23 -4.18
N VAL A 26 6.51 -13.57 -5.33
CA VAL A 26 7.20 -12.29 -5.58
C VAL A 26 6.59 -11.13 -4.78
N LEU A 27 5.27 -11.17 -4.51
CA LEU A 27 4.56 -10.09 -3.83
C LEU A 27 4.41 -10.38 -2.34
N PRO A 28 4.91 -9.51 -1.43
CA PRO A 28 4.73 -9.69 0.01
C PRO A 28 3.26 -9.94 0.38
N GLY A 29 3.01 -10.96 1.21
CA GLY A 29 1.68 -11.29 1.72
C GLY A 29 0.86 -10.08 2.24
N PRO A 30 1.45 -9.09 2.94
CA PRO A 30 0.74 -7.89 3.37
C PRO A 30 0.12 -7.06 2.24
N ILE A 31 0.81 -6.95 1.10
CA ILE A 31 0.32 -6.18 -0.04
C ILE A 31 -0.91 -6.87 -0.64
N ILE A 32 -0.86 -8.20 -0.75
CA ILE A 32 -1.99 -9.00 -1.24
C ILE A 32 -3.19 -8.88 -0.27
N GLY A 33 -2.95 -9.00 1.03
CA GLY A 33 -3.99 -8.86 2.05
C GLY A 33 -4.67 -7.49 2.00
N LEU A 34 -3.90 -6.42 1.79
CA LEU A 34 -4.42 -5.06 1.64
C LEU A 34 -5.28 -4.90 0.36
N LEU A 35 -4.87 -5.49 -0.76
CA LEU A 35 -5.67 -5.46 -1.99
C LEU A 35 -6.99 -6.24 -1.83
N LEU A 36 -6.97 -7.39 -1.15
CA LEU A 36 -8.18 -8.16 -0.86
C LEU A 36 -9.12 -7.39 0.08
N LEU A 37 -8.58 -6.76 1.12
CA LEU A 37 -9.34 -5.90 2.02
C LEU A 37 -9.96 -4.72 1.26
N LEU A 38 -9.21 -4.09 0.35
CA LEU A 38 -9.70 -3.00 -0.49
C LEU A 38 -10.88 -3.46 -1.36
N VAL A 39 -10.76 -4.60 -2.06
CA VAL A 39 -11.85 -5.16 -2.87
C VAL A 39 -13.07 -5.46 -2.00
N PHE A 40 -12.86 -6.06 -0.82
CA PHE A 40 -13.94 -6.31 0.13
C PHE A 40 -14.63 -5.02 0.60
N LEU A 41 -13.86 -3.97 0.89
CA LEU A 41 -14.41 -2.66 1.28
C LEU A 41 -15.15 -1.97 0.14
N MET A 42 -14.67 -2.09 -1.10
CA MET A 42 -15.36 -1.57 -2.27
C MET A 42 -16.71 -2.25 -2.47
N LEU A 43 -16.78 -3.58 -2.31
CA LEU A 43 -18.03 -4.34 -2.37
C LEU A 43 -18.99 -3.98 -1.22
N ARG A 44 -18.45 -3.69 -0.04
CA ARG A 44 -19.24 -3.31 1.14
C ARG A 44 -19.70 -1.85 1.12
N GLY A 45 -19.01 -0.97 0.40
CA GLY A 45 -19.33 0.46 0.27
C GLY A 45 -19.08 1.32 1.52
N GLN A 46 -18.62 0.74 2.63
CA GLN A 46 -18.36 1.46 3.87
C GLN A 46 -17.18 0.89 4.65
N VAL A 47 -16.40 1.78 5.28
CA VAL A 47 -15.34 1.40 6.22
C VAL A 47 -15.93 1.34 7.62
N GLY A 48 -15.85 0.18 8.27
CA GLY A 48 -16.32 0.03 9.64
C GLY A 48 -15.45 0.82 10.62
N GLU A 49 -16.08 1.51 11.57
CA GLU A 49 -15.39 2.28 12.63
C GLU A 49 -14.32 1.45 13.40
N PRO A 50 -14.56 0.18 13.77
CA PRO A 50 -13.53 -0.66 14.39
C PRO A 50 -12.26 -0.84 13.55
N LEU A 51 -12.41 -0.95 12.23
CA LEU A 51 -11.31 -1.14 11.29
C LEU A 51 -10.49 0.14 11.15
N SER A 52 -11.17 1.29 11.04
CA SER A 52 -10.54 2.62 11.00
C SER A 52 -9.72 2.89 12.27
N GLN A 53 -10.27 2.59 13.45
CA GLN A 53 -9.56 2.75 14.72
C GLN A 53 -8.32 1.84 14.80
N ALA A 54 -8.43 0.58 14.38
CA ALA A 54 -7.32 -0.37 14.39
C ALA A 54 -6.20 0.05 13.41
N ALA A 55 -6.55 0.44 12.19
CA ALA A 55 -5.60 0.95 11.20
C ALA A 55 -4.88 2.21 11.70
N SER A 56 -5.62 3.17 12.26
CA SER A 56 -5.06 4.40 12.84
C SER A 56 -4.09 4.11 14.00
N SER A 57 -4.39 3.10 14.81
CA SER A 57 -3.49 2.67 15.87
C SER A 57 -2.20 2.06 15.33
N MET A 58 -2.26 1.23 14.27
CA MET A 58 -1.06 0.69 13.60
C MET A 58 -0.21 1.78 12.95
N LEU A 59 -0.83 2.81 12.36
CA LEU A 59 -0.11 3.95 11.77
C LEU A 59 0.81 4.65 12.77
N ARG A 60 0.44 4.69 14.07
CA ARG A 60 1.30 5.26 15.12
C ARG A 60 2.62 4.50 15.29
N TYR A 61 2.67 3.23 14.90
CA TYR A 61 3.84 2.37 14.95
C TYR A 61 4.58 2.27 13.59
N LEU A 62 4.14 3.01 12.57
CA LEU A 62 4.79 3.06 11.26
C LEU A 62 6.29 3.42 11.34
N PRO A 63 6.78 4.29 12.25
CA PRO A 63 8.21 4.49 12.43
C PRO A 63 8.98 3.20 12.73
N LEU A 64 8.41 2.28 13.54
CA LEU A 64 9.04 0.98 13.83
C LEU A 64 9.10 0.09 12.58
N LEU A 65 8.08 0.16 11.71
CA LEU A 65 8.04 -0.60 10.45
C LEU A 65 9.05 -0.07 9.41
N LEU A 66 9.47 1.19 9.52
CA LEU A 66 10.48 1.80 8.66
C LEU A 66 11.92 1.53 9.13
N VAL A 67 12.11 0.98 10.34
CA VAL A 67 13.45 0.66 10.85
C VAL A 67 14.16 -0.38 9.98
N PRO A 68 13.58 -1.54 9.60
CA PRO A 68 14.29 -2.52 8.77
C PRO A 68 14.74 -1.96 7.41
N PRO A 69 13.89 -1.22 6.65
CA PRO A 69 14.32 -0.51 5.45
C PRO A 69 15.46 0.49 5.70
N ALA A 70 15.35 1.31 6.77
CA ALA A 70 16.35 2.31 7.10
C ALA A 70 17.71 1.69 7.45
N VAL A 71 17.72 0.61 8.23
CA VAL A 71 18.94 -0.15 8.55
C VAL A 71 19.54 -0.76 7.29
N GLY A 72 18.72 -1.25 6.37
CA GLY A 72 19.20 -1.72 5.06
C GLY A 72 20.02 -0.66 4.32
N VAL A 73 19.53 0.60 4.27
CA VAL A 73 20.26 1.72 3.66
C VAL A 73 21.59 1.99 4.37
N MET A 74 21.62 1.91 5.71
CA MET A 74 22.85 2.13 6.48
C MET A 74 23.91 1.06 6.20
N VAL A 75 23.51 -0.19 6.02
CA VAL A 75 24.42 -1.32 5.73
C VAL A 75 25.10 -1.15 4.36
N TYR A 76 24.37 -0.70 3.36
CA TYR A 76 24.88 -0.51 1.99
C TYR A 76 25.31 0.94 1.69
N ALA A 77 25.59 1.74 2.72
CA ALA A 77 25.86 3.17 2.55
C ALA A 77 27.06 3.47 1.64
N SER A 78 28.12 2.64 1.71
CA SER A 78 29.30 2.77 0.86
C SER A 78 28.99 2.52 -0.61
N ASP A 79 28.20 1.49 -0.90
CA ASP A 79 27.81 1.12 -2.27
C ASP A 79 26.87 2.18 -2.85
N ILE A 80 25.94 2.68 -2.03
CA ILE A 80 25.05 3.77 -2.40
C ILE A 80 25.84 5.05 -2.71
N ALA A 81 26.91 5.34 -1.97
CA ALA A 81 27.75 6.51 -2.22
C ALA A 81 28.56 6.38 -3.53
N ALA A 82 29.03 5.17 -3.86
CA ALA A 82 29.74 4.91 -5.10
C ALA A 82 28.84 5.10 -6.33
N ASP A 83 27.60 4.60 -6.27
CA ASP A 83 26.62 4.65 -7.36
C ASP A 83 25.58 5.77 -7.20
N PHE A 84 25.91 6.82 -6.43
CA PHE A 84 24.96 7.85 -5.99
C PHE A 84 24.18 8.48 -7.16
N TRP A 85 24.86 8.81 -8.26
CA TRP A 85 24.24 9.45 -9.42
C TRP A 85 23.26 8.53 -10.15
N ALA A 86 23.62 7.26 -10.29
CA ALA A 86 22.75 6.26 -10.92
C ALA A 86 21.51 6.00 -10.05
N LEU A 87 21.68 5.84 -8.75
CA LEU A 87 20.59 5.64 -7.81
C LEU A 87 19.67 6.86 -7.70
N ALA A 88 20.22 8.06 -7.57
CA ALA A 88 19.44 9.29 -7.51
C ALA A 88 18.64 9.49 -8.81
N GLY A 89 19.25 9.27 -9.98
CA GLY A 89 18.57 9.30 -11.26
C GLY A 89 17.43 8.28 -11.34
N ALA A 90 17.68 7.03 -10.95
CA ALA A 90 16.67 5.97 -10.96
C ALA A 90 15.50 6.27 -10.00
N LEU A 91 15.78 6.77 -8.79
CA LEU A 91 14.77 7.13 -7.80
C LEU A 91 13.91 8.31 -8.25
N VAL A 92 14.53 9.40 -8.70
CA VAL A 92 13.80 10.58 -9.18
C VAL A 92 12.97 10.24 -10.40
N LEU A 93 13.54 9.53 -11.38
CA LEU A 93 12.82 9.18 -12.59
C LEU A 93 11.66 8.21 -12.30
N SER A 94 11.86 7.17 -11.49
CA SER A 94 10.80 6.24 -11.12
C SER A 94 9.69 6.93 -10.30
N LEU A 95 10.04 7.88 -9.43
CA LEU A 95 9.08 8.69 -8.69
C LEU A 95 8.23 9.55 -9.63
N LEU A 96 8.87 10.29 -10.55
CA LEU A 96 8.16 11.15 -11.50
C LEU A 96 7.22 10.33 -12.41
N ILE A 97 7.70 9.21 -12.94
CA ILE A 97 6.90 8.29 -13.77
C ILE A 97 5.71 7.74 -12.97
N SER A 98 5.96 7.25 -11.75
CA SER A 98 4.90 6.68 -10.90
C SER A 98 3.86 7.74 -10.53
N MET A 99 4.30 8.95 -10.17
CA MET A 99 3.41 10.04 -9.80
C MET A 99 2.56 10.51 -10.98
N ALA A 100 3.16 10.65 -12.17
CA ALA A 100 2.43 10.97 -13.39
C ALA A 100 1.41 9.87 -13.74
N PHE A 101 1.81 8.60 -13.66
CA PHE A 101 0.93 7.46 -13.92
C PHE A 101 -0.26 7.42 -12.94
N ILE A 102 -0.01 7.55 -11.63
CA ILE A 102 -1.06 7.59 -10.61
C ILE A 102 -1.99 8.79 -10.83
N GLY A 103 -1.44 9.96 -11.17
CA GLY A 103 -2.21 11.16 -11.46
C GLY A 103 -3.15 10.98 -12.67
N VAL A 104 -2.63 10.45 -13.79
CA VAL A 104 -3.44 10.14 -14.98
C VAL A 104 -4.49 9.07 -14.68
N LEU A 105 -4.12 8.04 -13.91
CA LEU A 105 -5.03 6.97 -13.51
C LEU A 105 -6.19 7.53 -12.68
N MET A 106 -5.89 8.36 -11.67
CA MET A 106 -6.91 9.04 -10.87
C MET A 106 -7.82 9.91 -11.72
N GLN A 107 -7.26 10.75 -12.61
CA GLN A 107 -8.06 11.58 -13.51
C GLN A 107 -9.01 10.76 -14.39
N ARG A 108 -8.55 9.62 -14.91
CA ARG A 108 -9.41 8.71 -15.70
C ARG A 108 -10.51 8.07 -14.86
N LEU A 109 -10.23 7.68 -13.62
CA LEU A 109 -11.22 7.10 -12.71
C LEU A 109 -12.27 8.13 -12.27
N LEU A 110 -11.87 9.37 -12.00
CA LEU A 110 -12.78 10.47 -11.67
C LEU A 110 -13.65 10.89 -12.87
N LYS A 111 -13.05 11.01 -14.07
CA LYS A 111 -13.81 11.36 -15.29
C LYS A 111 -14.90 10.33 -15.62
N ARG A 112 -14.66 9.05 -15.31
CA ARG A 112 -15.68 7.99 -15.42
C ARG A 112 -16.86 8.19 -14.46
N HIS A 113 -16.65 8.77 -13.29
CA HIS A 113 -17.73 9.01 -12.32
C HIS A 113 -18.55 10.28 -12.64
N SER A 114 -17.94 11.33 -13.19
CA SER A 114 -18.69 12.55 -13.58
C SER A 114 -19.66 12.34 -14.74
N HIS A 115 -19.48 11.29 -15.57
CA HIS A 115 -20.41 10.99 -16.66
C HIS A 115 -21.69 10.25 -16.22
N SER A 116 -21.79 9.83 -14.95
CA SER A 116 -22.96 9.13 -14.39
C SER A 116 -23.82 10.02 -13.47
N GLY A 117 -23.47 11.30 -13.29
CA GLY A 117 -24.14 12.22 -12.37
C GLY A 117 -24.90 13.38 -13.00
N ASP A 118 -24.98 13.47 -14.33
CA ASP A 118 -25.58 14.61 -15.03
C ASP A 118 -26.63 14.16 -16.07
N GLN A 119 -27.67 13.46 -15.59
CA GLN A 119 -28.95 13.35 -16.27
C GLN A 119 -30.08 13.56 -15.26
N PRO A 120 -30.66 14.77 -15.25
CA PRO A 120 -32.11 14.93 -15.30
C PRO A 120 -32.58 15.39 -16.70
#